data_AF-A0A124G4Q6-F1
#
_entry.id   AF-A0A124G4Q6-F1
#
_cell.length_a   1.000
_cell.length_b   1.000
_cell.length_c   1.000
_cell.angle_alpha   90.00
_cell.angle_beta   90.00
_cell.angle_gamma   90.00
#
_symmetry.space_group_name_H-M   'P 1'
#
loop_
_entity.id
_entity.type
_entity.pdbx_description
1 polymer ?
#
loop_
_entity_poly.entity_id
_entity_poly.type
_entity_poly.pdbx_seq_one_letter_code
_entity_poly.pdbx_strand_id
1 'polypeptide(L)'
;MNGKIGMRALSALLAVLLVSVGVVPAVAASEEKSRETNIIGIDVPAPEQIDIPSDEELALLTEHDDGVIIDCTKIYLNYWNEKLDWGLSEEEIKKYSQILEEQVLIRYYDEDHRYYYISDLDKFGEELGFVLGFDADEIDRFIRSHREQLVKDYQNYHSETFAPNNLLRDYISPSTQSAPYAHGKMYYLYVITDFQTPSSDGAWTVADRDDALSDAYSGTNAIRQQAPSGANAVNDGGYYAVTVSGANTGDNIHAWGVNGWMEEAARNIGYTDSNGDGRTTDDMARAAKSWSGADSVILLYFTHDDMGGYAIGPDQGYADKGALSYWGRADWGRFPSQPGSYEHESLHLYGALDEYAGASSCGQSSILAVSPMHDMYTNTNHVSCPSSTNSVMRDPYTTSTISTSSRRFIGWGDYDNDGTLDPLDGTPWG
;
A
#
# COMPACT_ATOMS: atom_id res chain seq x y z
N MET A 1 -18.92 -45.83 58.96
CA MET A 1 -20.16 -45.03 59.10
C MET A 1 -19.80 -43.55 58.95
N ASN A 2 -20.57 -42.84 58.12
CA ASN A 2 -20.65 -41.38 57.96
C ASN A 2 -19.40 -40.72 57.30
N GLY A 3 -19.41 -40.23 56.06
CA GLY A 3 -20.52 -39.80 55.24
C GLY A 3 -21.16 -38.54 55.82
N LYS A 4 -20.57 -37.35 55.57
CA LYS A 4 -21.17 -35.99 55.63
C LYS A 4 -20.12 -34.87 55.79
N ILE A 5 -19.16 -34.69 54.87
CA ILE A 5 -18.39 -33.41 54.76
C ILE A 5 -18.11 -33.08 53.29
N GLY A 6 -19.12 -33.19 52.41
CA GLY A 6 -18.94 -32.98 50.97
C GLY A 6 -20.09 -32.27 50.25
N MET A 7 -20.95 -31.54 50.97
CA MET A 7 -22.09 -30.85 50.35
C MET A 7 -22.33 -29.42 50.86
N ARG A 8 -21.60 -28.92 51.87
CA ARG A 8 -21.79 -27.54 52.35
C ARG A 8 -20.82 -26.51 51.75
N ALA A 9 -19.67 -26.95 51.23
CA ALA A 9 -18.77 -26.08 50.48
C ALA A 9 -19.20 -25.89 49.01
N LEU A 10 -19.88 -26.88 48.42
CA LEU A 10 -20.37 -26.81 47.03
C LEU A 10 -21.62 -25.93 46.89
N SER A 11 -22.50 -25.89 47.90
CA SER A 11 -23.71 -25.05 47.88
C SER A 11 -23.45 -23.57 48.11
N ALA A 12 -22.35 -23.19 48.76
CA ALA A 12 -21.99 -21.79 48.95
C ALA A 12 -21.35 -21.19 47.68
N LEU A 13 -20.61 -21.99 46.90
CA LEU A 13 -20.03 -21.56 45.62
C LEU A 13 -21.07 -21.49 44.50
N LEU A 14 -22.11 -22.33 44.53
CA LEU A 14 -23.21 -22.26 43.56
C LEU A 14 -24.17 -21.07 43.80
N ALA A 15 -24.30 -20.61 45.05
CA ALA A 15 -25.19 -19.50 45.39
C ALA A 15 -24.61 -18.11 45.05
N VAL A 16 -23.28 -17.97 44.99
CA VAL A 16 -22.62 -16.71 44.55
C VAL A 16 -22.58 -16.61 43.02
N LEU A 17 -22.57 -17.74 42.30
CA LEU A 17 -22.63 -17.79 40.83
C LEU A 17 -24.04 -17.58 40.25
N LEU A 18 -25.09 -17.62 41.07
CA LEU A 18 -26.50 -17.50 40.63
C LEU A 18 -27.15 -16.13 40.92
N VAL A 19 -26.41 -15.14 41.44
CA VAL A 19 -26.94 -13.78 41.73
C VAL A 19 -26.44 -12.71 40.74
N SER A 20 -25.52 -13.03 39.82
CA SER A 20 -25.03 -12.06 38.82
C SER A 20 -25.70 -12.13 37.45
N VAL A 21 -26.81 -12.87 37.31
CA VAL A 21 -27.57 -12.96 36.05
C VAL A 21 -28.95 -12.31 36.23
N GLY A 22 -29.12 -11.13 35.63
CA GLY A 22 -30.44 -10.63 35.23
C GLY A 22 -30.79 -9.22 35.67
N VAL A 23 -30.40 -8.21 34.88
CA VAL A 23 -31.34 -7.22 34.34
C VAL A 23 -30.91 -6.87 32.91
N VAL A 24 -31.43 -7.59 31.93
CA VAL A 24 -31.58 -7.11 30.55
C VAL A 24 -33.08 -7.05 30.31
N PRO A 25 -33.66 -5.91 29.89
CA PRO A 25 -35.05 -5.87 29.49
C PRO A 25 -35.23 -6.65 28.19
N ALA A 26 -36.15 -7.60 28.24
CA ALA A 26 -36.59 -8.41 27.11
C ALA A 26 -37.22 -7.55 26.00
N VAL A 27 -36.78 -7.77 24.77
CA VAL A 27 -37.65 -7.79 23.60
C VAL A 27 -37.47 -9.15 22.94
N ALA A 28 -38.59 -9.82 22.71
CA ALA A 28 -38.66 -11.24 22.41
C ALA A 28 -38.59 -11.58 20.91
N ALA A 29 -37.92 -12.71 20.64
CA ALA A 29 -38.07 -13.70 19.56
C ALA A 29 -37.88 -13.24 18.09
N SER A 30 -37.13 -13.94 17.24
CA SER A 30 -36.94 -15.40 17.17
C SER A 30 -35.54 -15.83 16.73
N GLU A 31 -35.06 -16.92 17.35
CA GLU A 31 -33.85 -17.66 17.01
C GLU A 31 -33.93 -18.30 15.60
N GLU A 32 -32.86 -18.16 14.81
CA GLU A 32 -32.33 -19.29 14.05
C GLU A 32 -30.78 -19.26 14.13
N LYS A 33 -30.21 -20.43 14.37
CA LYS A 33 -28.85 -20.67 14.86
C LYS A 33 -27.86 -20.96 13.73
N SER A 34 -26.64 -20.47 13.93
CA SER A 34 -25.35 -20.85 13.31
C SER A 34 -25.10 -20.25 11.91
N ARG A 35 -23.99 -19.55 11.65
CA ARG A 35 -22.62 -19.76 12.12
C ARG A 35 -21.97 -18.46 12.59
N GLU A 36 -21.33 -18.50 13.75
CA GLU A 36 -20.49 -17.43 14.28
C GLU A 36 -19.22 -17.29 13.43
N THR A 37 -19.19 -16.34 12.51
CA THR A 37 -17.97 -15.61 12.19
C THR A 37 -17.89 -14.45 13.18
N ASN A 38 -17.26 -14.69 14.33
CA ASN A 38 -16.85 -13.59 15.22
C ASN A 38 -15.73 -12.82 14.51
N ILE A 39 -16.10 -11.87 13.65
CA ILE A 39 -15.20 -10.80 13.25
C ILE A 39 -15.16 -9.86 14.44
N ILE A 40 -14.08 -9.98 15.24
CA ILE A 40 -13.76 -8.97 16.24
C ILE A 40 -13.35 -7.74 15.44
N GLY A 41 -14.26 -6.76 15.32
CA GLY A 41 -13.89 -5.42 14.88
C GLY A 41 -12.91 -4.87 15.90
N ILE A 42 -11.62 -4.94 15.58
CA ILE A 42 -10.62 -4.19 16.31
C ILE A 42 -10.70 -2.78 15.73
N ASP A 43 -11.27 -1.84 16.49
CA ASP A 43 -11.04 -0.42 16.26
C ASP A 43 -9.52 -0.24 16.32
N VAL A 44 -8.88 0.00 15.17
CA VAL A 44 -7.50 0.46 15.15
C VAL A 44 -7.54 1.83 15.83
N PRO A 45 -6.93 2.02 17.00
CA PRO A 45 -6.96 3.32 17.65
C PRO A 45 -6.24 4.30 16.73
N ALA A 46 -6.82 5.48 16.52
CA ALA A 46 -6.10 6.59 15.91
C ALA A 46 -4.76 6.75 16.67
N PRO A 47 -3.61 6.83 15.97
CA PRO A 47 -2.33 6.83 16.64
C PRO A 47 -2.22 8.02 17.60
N GLU A 48 -1.58 7.80 18.75
CA GLU A 48 -1.02 8.93 19.49
C GLU A 48 0.02 9.60 18.59
N GLN A 49 -0.03 10.93 18.54
CA GLN A 49 0.83 11.76 17.71
C GLN A 49 2.29 11.37 17.96
N ILE A 50 3.01 10.93 16.94
CA ILE A 50 4.45 10.71 17.03
C ILE A 50 5.08 12.11 17.07
N ASP A 51 5.60 12.50 18.23
CA ASP A 51 6.35 13.75 18.35
C ASP A 51 7.57 13.68 17.43
N ILE A 52 7.59 14.58 16.45
CA ILE A 52 8.74 14.78 15.56
C ILE A 52 9.91 15.27 16.44
N PRO A 53 11.12 14.67 16.35
CA PRO A 53 12.28 15.13 17.10
C PRO A 53 12.50 16.62 16.92
N SER A 54 12.81 17.32 18.02
CA SER A 54 13.00 18.78 18.00
C SER A 54 14.23 19.18 17.17
N ASP A 55 14.27 20.43 16.68
CA ASP A 55 15.40 20.98 15.91
C ASP A 55 16.77 20.82 16.61
N GLU A 56 16.80 20.71 17.94
CA GLU A 56 18.00 20.43 18.74
C GLU A 56 18.52 18.97 18.61
N GLU A 57 17.64 18.01 18.33
CA GLU A 57 18.02 16.62 18.05
C GLU A 57 18.50 16.42 16.60
N LEU A 58 17.95 17.20 15.64
CA LEU A 58 18.45 17.26 14.26
C LEU A 58 19.88 17.82 14.18
N ALA A 59 20.23 18.76 15.06
CA ALA A 59 21.56 19.37 15.10
C ALA A 59 22.67 18.42 15.60
N LEU A 60 22.32 17.28 16.20
CA LEU A 60 23.28 16.27 16.66
C LEU A 60 23.67 15.23 15.59
N LEU A 61 23.01 15.22 14.43
CA LEU A 61 23.24 14.29 13.33
C LEU A 61 24.20 14.82 12.24
N THR A 62 24.90 15.92 12.50
CA THR A 62 25.71 16.70 11.55
C THR A 62 27.02 16.06 11.06
N GLU A 63 27.17 14.74 10.98
CA GLU A 63 28.43 14.13 10.51
C GLU A 63 28.29 12.98 9.48
N HIS A 64 27.19 12.88 8.75
CA HIS A 64 27.08 11.95 7.61
C HIS A 64 26.71 12.67 6.32
N ASP A 65 27.73 13.20 5.65
CA ASP A 65 27.67 13.75 4.30
C ASP A 65 28.18 12.68 3.31
N ASP A 66 27.44 11.57 3.18
CA ASP A 66 27.79 10.46 2.29
C ASP A 66 27.60 10.79 0.80
N GLY A 67 27.26 12.04 0.48
CA GLY A 67 27.03 12.54 -0.86
C GLY A 67 25.69 12.11 -1.46
N VAL A 68 25.44 12.56 -2.68
CA VAL A 68 24.19 12.35 -3.42
C VAL A 68 24.48 11.66 -4.74
N ILE A 69 23.63 10.72 -5.12
CA ILE A 69 23.67 10.09 -6.43
C ILE A 69 22.57 10.69 -7.31
N ILE A 70 22.96 11.10 -8.51
CA ILE A 70 22.03 11.58 -9.55
C ILE A 70 22.18 10.64 -10.75
N ASP A 71 21.13 9.92 -11.09
CA ASP A 71 21.08 8.99 -12.22
C ASP A 71 20.22 9.53 -13.39
N CYS A 72 19.22 10.35 -13.08
CA CYS A 72 18.41 11.07 -14.04
C CYS A 72 18.30 12.55 -13.68
N THR A 73 19.07 13.39 -14.38
CA THR A 73 19.12 14.83 -14.14
C THR A 73 17.75 15.50 -14.30
N LYS A 74 16.91 15.01 -15.22
CA LYS A 74 15.55 15.56 -15.43
C LYS A 74 14.66 15.31 -14.21
N ILE A 75 14.68 14.09 -13.67
CA ILE A 75 13.87 13.72 -12.48
C ILE A 75 14.38 14.49 -11.27
N TYR A 76 15.69 14.52 -11.08
CA TYR A 76 16.34 15.27 -10.00
C TYR A 76 15.94 16.75 -9.99
N LEU A 77 16.01 17.42 -11.15
CA LEU A 77 15.60 18.81 -11.27
C LEU A 77 14.09 18.99 -11.06
N ASN A 78 13.26 18.06 -11.53
CA ASN A 78 11.81 18.14 -11.36
C ASN A 78 11.42 18.05 -9.87
N TYR A 79 12.01 17.11 -9.14
CA TYR A 79 11.82 16.98 -7.69
C TYR A 79 12.14 18.28 -6.95
N TRP A 80 13.30 18.87 -7.21
CA TRP A 80 13.70 20.10 -6.53
C TRP A 80 12.90 21.33 -6.98
N ASN A 81 12.51 21.39 -8.26
CA ASN A 81 11.64 22.43 -8.79
C ASN A 81 10.28 22.45 -8.07
N GLU A 82 9.69 21.28 -7.85
CA GLU A 82 8.43 21.13 -7.10
C GLU A 82 8.62 21.43 -5.62
N LYS A 83 9.67 20.87 -5.00
CA LYS A 83 9.90 20.98 -3.55
C LYS A 83 10.25 22.40 -3.10
N LEU A 84 10.96 23.15 -3.91
CA LEU A 84 11.41 24.51 -3.58
C LEU A 84 10.63 25.61 -4.29
N ASP A 85 9.66 25.23 -5.12
CA ASP A 85 8.82 26.12 -5.93
C ASP A 85 9.67 27.07 -6.79
N TRP A 86 10.62 26.50 -7.55
CA TRP A 86 11.50 27.28 -8.43
C TRP A 86 10.78 27.84 -9.67
N GLY A 87 9.58 27.34 -9.98
CA GLY A 87 8.74 27.84 -11.07
C GLY A 87 9.28 27.56 -12.48
N LEU A 88 10.19 26.60 -12.65
CA LEU A 88 10.71 26.19 -13.95
C LEU A 88 9.66 25.40 -14.73
N SER A 89 9.50 25.72 -16.02
CA SER A 89 8.70 24.95 -16.96
C SER A 89 9.37 23.62 -17.35
N GLU A 90 8.62 22.68 -17.94
CA GLU A 90 9.18 21.40 -18.39
C GLU A 90 10.28 21.60 -19.46
N GLU A 91 10.10 22.57 -20.36
CA GLU A 91 11.08 22.95 -21.36
C GLU A 91 12.36 23.51 -20.73
N GLU A 92 12.24 24.28 -19.66
CA GLU A 92 13.37 24.79 -18.89
C GLU A 92 14.08 23.66 -18.14
N ILE A 93 13.35 22.77 -17.47
CA ILE A 93 13.93 21.59 -16.80
C ILE A 93 14.72 20.75 -17.79
N LYS A 94 14.16 20.47 -18.97
CA LYS A 94 14.84 19.70 -20.03
C LYS A 94 16.10 20.43 -20.55
N LYS A 95 16.03 21.75 -20.71
CA LYS A 95 17.18 22.56 -21.14
C LYS A 95 18.28 22.54 -20.07
N TYR A 96 17.92 22.77 -18.82
CA TYR A 96 18.86 22.84 -17.71
C TYR A 96 19.44 21.47 -17.36
N SER A 97 18.69 20.38 -17.54
CA SER A 97 19.22 19.03 -17.35
C SER A 97 20.36 18.74 -18.32
N GLN A 98 20.20 19.11 -19.59
CA GLN A 98 21.26 18.97 -20.61
C GLN A 98 22.50 19.82 -20.27
N ILE A 99 22.28 21.07 -19.85
CA ILE A 99 23.38 21.97 -19.45
C ILE A 99 24.14 21.40 -18.25
N LEU A 100 23.43 20.90 -17.24
CA LEU A 100 24.04 20.30 -16.06
C LEU A 100 24.85 19.05 -16.44
N GLU A 101 24.30 18.15 -17.25
CA GLU A 101 24.99 16.95 -17.73
C GLU A 101 26.30 17.30 -18.45
N GLU A 102 26.26 18.27 -19.37
CA GLU A 102 27.41 18.63 -20.20
C GLU A 102 28.48 19.45 -19.46
N GLN A 103 28.09 20.28 -18.48
CA GLN A 103 29.00 21.29 -17.91
C GLN A 103 29.37 21.06 -16.44
N VAL A 104 28.47 20.43 -15.67
CA VAL A 104 28.61 20.28 -14.21
C VAL A 104 28.79 18.81 -13.86
N LEU A 105 27.78 17.99 -14.14
CA LEU A 105 27.67 16.59 -13.76
C LEU A 105 28.73 15.69 -14.41
N ILE A 106 29.23 16.03 -15.60
CA ILE A 106 30.35 15.30 -16.23
C ILE A 106 31.58 15.16 -15.32
N ARG A 107 31.79 16.09 -14.38
CA ARG A 107 32.90 16.03 -13.41
C ARG A 107 32.67 15.05 -12.26
N TYR A 108 31.42 14.65 -12.08
CA TYR A 108 30.94 13.78 -11.01
C TYR A 108 30.54 12.39 -11.53
N TYR A 109 30.68 12.14 -12.85
CA TYR A 109 30.27 10.89 -13.46
C TYR A 109 31.19 9.74 -13.05
N ASP A 110 30.59 8.69 -12.49
CA ASP A 110 31.23 7.43 -12.20
C ASP A 110 31.02 6.47 -13.40
N GLU A 111 32.12 6.17 -14.11
CA GLU A 111 32.06 5.29 -15.29
C GLU A 111 31.67 3.84 -14.95
N ASP A 112 32.08 3.36 -13.76
CA ASP A 112 31.87 1.97 -13.34
C ASP A 112 30.40 1.74 -12.95
N HIS A 113 29.78 2.75 -12.33
CA HIS A 113 28.42 2.65 -11.83
C HIS A 113 27.37 3.42 -12.65
N ARG A 114 27.80 4.19 -13.65
CA ARG A 114 26.96 4.90 -14.63
C ARG A 114 25.98 5.92 -14.03
N TYR A 115 26.39 6.65 -13.00
CA TYR A 115 25.65 7.76 -12.38
C TYR A 115 26.58 8.91 -12.03
N TYR A 116 26.04 10.03 -11.52
CA TYR A 116 26.82 11.15 -10.98
C TYR A 116 26.85 11.09 -9.46
N TYR A 117 28.04 11.10 -8.85
CA TYR A 117 28.22 11.11 -7.39
C TYR A 117 28.74 12.46 -6.89
N ILE A 118 27.91 13.13 -6.10
CA ILE A 118 28.16 14.46 -5.55
C ILE A 118 28.55 14.32 -4.08
N SER A 119 29.83 14.48 -3.76
CA SER A 119 30.33 14.40 -2.37
C SER A 119 30.47 15.75 -1.67
N ASP A 120 30.32 16.86 -2.40
CA ASP A 120 30.43 18.22 -1.87
C ASP A 120 29.19 19.01 -2.28
N LEU A 121 28.18 19.00 -1.40
CA LEU A 121 26.89 19.62 -1.69
C LEU A 121 26.94 21.14 -1.71
N ASP A 122 27.84 21.76 -0.96
CA ASP A 122 28.00 23.22 -0.98
C ASP A 122 28.49 23.64 -2.37
N LYS A 123 29.57 23.00 -2.84
CA LYS A 123 30.13 23.28 -4.16
C LYS A 123 29.15 22.94 -5.28
N PHE A 124 28.47 21.80 -5.20
CA PHE A 124 27.49 21.43 -6.22
C PHE A 124 26.28 22.37 -6.23
N GLY A 125 25.81 22.81 -5.07
CA GLY A 125 24.73 23.79 -4.94
C GLY A 125 25.08 25.13 -5.56
N GLU A 126 26.31 25.61 -5.38
CA GLU A 126 26.81 26.81 -6.07
C GLU A 126 26.86 26.63 -7.59
N GLU A 127 27.38 25.49 -8.07
CA GLU A 127 27.49 25.19 -9.50
C GLU A 127 26.11 25.05 -10.18
N LEU A 128 25.16 24.39 -9.51
CA LEU A 128 23.78 24.25 -9.95
C LEU A 128 23.06 25.60 -9.92
N GLY A 129 23.20 26.36 -8.85
CA GLY A 129 22.63 27.69 -8.73
C GLY A 129 23.13 28.64 -9.82
N PHE A 130 24.41 28.60 -10.16
CA PHE A 130 24.95 29.37 -11.28
C PHE A 130 24.33 28.99 -12.62
N VAL A 131 24.10 27.68 -12.87
CA VAL A 131 23.45 27.20 -14.10
C VAL A 131 21.98 27.63 -14.18
N LEU A 132 21.27 27.58 -13.05
CA LEU A 132 19.84 27.93 -12.98
C LEU A 132 19.60 29.43 -12.85
N GLY A 133 20.64 30.21 -12.51
CA GLY A 133 20.56 31.65 -12.32
C GLY A 133 20.02 32.05 -10.94
N PHE A 134 20.19 31.19 -9.94
CA PHE A 134 19.78 31.43 -8.56
C PHE A 134 20.66 32.47 -7.87
N ASP A 135 20.05 33.23 -6.96
CA ASP A 135 20.78 34.09 -6.04
C ASP A 135 21.34 33.30 -4.83
N ALA A 136 22.11 33.98 -3.98
CA ALA A 136 22.75 33.34 -2.83
C ALA A 136 21.74 32.78 -1.83
N ASP A 137 20.58 33.43 -1.65
CA ASP A 137 19.56 32.99 -0.70
C ASP A 137 18.85 31.73 -1.22
N GLU A 138 18.62 31.65 -2.53
CA GLU A 138 18.07 30.48 -3.22
C GLU A 138 19.03 29.28 -3.18
N ILE A 139 20.33 29.52 -3.39
CA ILE A 139 21.40 28.51 -3.28
C ILE A 139 21.47 27.97 -1.85
N ASP A 140 21.51 28.85 -0.85
CA ASP A 140 21.56 28.47 0.56
C ASP A 140 20.31 27.68 0.98
N ARG A 141 19.13 28.07 0.47
CA ARG A 141 17.87 27.36 0.71
C ARG A 141 17.92 25.96 0.09
N PHE A 142 18.40 25.84 -1.15
CA PHE A 142 18.56 24.54 -1.82
C PHE A 142 19.51 23.63 -1.05
N ILE A 143 20.72 24.09 -0.71
CA ILE A 143 21.73 23.30 0.01
C ILE A 143 21.17 22.81 1.36
N ARG A 144 20.49 23.69 2.10
CA ARG A 144 19.90 23.35 3.39
C ARG A 144 18.80 22.30 3.26
N SER A 145 17.85 22.52 2.35
CA SER A 145 16.78 21.56 2.11
C SER A 145 17.30 20.22 1.55
N HIS A 146 18.41 20.23 0.82
CA HIS A 146 19.09 19.03 0.37
C HIS A 146 19.71 18.24 1.54
N ARG A 147 20.38 18.93 2.46
CA ARG A 147 20.92 18.32 3.69
C ARG A 147 19.81 17.76 4.58
N GLU A 148 18.72 18.50 4.77
CA GLU A 148 17.55 18.03 5.50
C GLU A 148 16.95 16.77 4.86
N GLN A 149 16.89 16.71 3.53
CA GLN A 149 16.43 15.52 2.82
C GLN A 149 17.37 14.33 3.04
N LEU A 150 18.69 14.55 2.96
CA LEU A 150 19.67 13.50 3.25
C LEU A 150 19.55 12.96 4.68
N VAL A 151 19.29 13.82 5.66
CA VAL A 151 19.05 13.36 7.03
C VAL A 151 17.78 12.50 7.11
N LYS A 152 16.70 12.89 6.42
CA LYS A 152 15.48 12.07 6.33
C LYS A 152 15.77 10.72 5.67
N ASP A 153 16.50 10.73 4.55
CA ASP A 153 16.87 9.52 3.82
C ASP A 153 17.76 8.61 4.67
N TYR A 154 18.70 9.18 5.41
CA TYR A 154 19.58 8.49 6.35
C TYR A 154 18.81 7.92 7.56
N GLN A 155 17.86 8.67 8.12
CA GLN A 155 17.00 8.20 9.22
C GLN A 155 16.10 7.05 8.74
N ASN A 156 15.54 7.17 7.54
CA ASN A 156 14.81 6.09 6.88
C ASN A 156 15.69 4.85 6.69
N TYR A 157 16.99 5.05 6.40
CA TYR A 157 17.97 3.98 6.28
C TYR A 157 18.38 3.36 7.63
N HIS A 158 18.47 4.14 8.73
CA HIS A 158 18.98 3.69 10.04
C HIS A 158 17.93 3.19 11.03
N SER A 159 16.63 3.32 10.73
CA SER A 159 15.60 2.56 11.47
C SER A 159 15.86 1.04 11.31
N GLU A 160 15.85 0.27 12.40
CA GLU A 160 16.50 -1.06 12.59
C GLU A 160 16.09 -2.25 11.66
N THR A 161 15.67 -2.02 10.44
CA THR A 161 15.69 -3.05 9.39
C THR A 161 16.15 -2.44 8.08
N PHE A 162 17.46 -2.43 7.83
CA PHE A 162 18.06 -3.03 6.63
C PHE A 162 19.60 -2.95 6.68
N ALA A 163 20.25 -4.01 6.22
CA ALA A 163 21.69 -4.12 6.08
C ALA A 163 22.16 -3.64 4.68
N PRO A 164 23.45 -3.28 4.52
CA PRO A 164 23.93 -2.40 3.45
C PRO A 164 24.31 -3.09 2.13
N ASN A 165 24.20 -2.29 1.07
CA ASN A 165 25.13 -2.08 -0.06
C ASN A 165 24.81 -2.62 -1.47
N ASN A 166 24.76 -1.63 -2.36
CA ASN A 166 25.22 -1.56 -3.76
C ASN A 166 24.19 -1.73 -4.90
N LEU A 167 23.45 -0.63 -5.12
CA LEU A 167 23.27 0.09 -6.39
C LEU A 167 22.97 -0.73 -7.66
N LEU A 168 21.68 -0.91 -7.92
CA LEU A 168 21.11 -1.12 -9.25
C LEU A 168 19.67 -0.59 -9.29
N ARG A 169 19.44 0.38 -10.18
CA ARG A 169 18.17 0.81 -10.82
C ARG A 169 17.01 1.23 -9.91
N ASP A 170 16.59 2.51 -10.02
CA ASP A 170 15.21 3.01 -9.75
C ASP A 170 14.41 2.17 -8.74
N TYR A 171 15.02 1.92 -7.57
CA TYR A 171 14.48 0.95 -6.63
C TYR A 171 13.43 1.72 -5.83
N ILE A 172 12.17 1.63 -6.26
CA ILE A 172 11.04 1.82 -5.36
C ILE A 172 11.21 0.73 -4.30
N SER A 173 11.90 1.08 -3.21
CA SER A 173 12.18 0.17 -2.12
C SER A 173 10.88 -0.48 -1.65
N PRO A 174 10.90 -1.75 -1.23
CA PRO A 174 9.81 -2.34 -0.44
C PRO A 174 9.37 -1.46 0.75
N SER A 175 10.25 -0.56 1.21
CA SER A 175 9.98 0.41 2.28
C SER A 175 9.23 1.68 1.85
N THR A 176 9.06 1.95 0.54
CA THR A 176 8.23 3.07 0.05
C THR A 176 6.84 2.63 -0.37
N GLN A 177 6.53 1.32 -0.36
CA GLN A 177 5.19 0.79 -0.63
C GLN A 177 4.62 0.11 0.61
N SER A 178 3.30 0.17 0.75
CA SER A 178 2.60 -0.49 1.83
C SER A 178 2.55 -1.99 1.59
N ALA A 179 2.40 -2.46 0.34
CA ALA A 179 2.22 -3.87 0.00
C ALA A 179 3.09 -4.36 -1.18
N PRO A 180 4.42 -4.35 -1.05
CA PRO A 180 5.31 -4.68 -2.16
C PRO A 180 5.17 -6.13 -2.66
N TYR A 181 4.79 -7.07 -1.77
CA TYR A 181 4.66 -8.50 -2.06
C TYR A 181 3.64 -9.19 -1.16
N ALA A 182 3.07 -10.30 -1.63
CA ALA A 182 2.10 -11.11 -0.89
C ALA A 182 2.78 -12.13 0.06
N HIS A 183 3.73 -11.68 0.89
CA HIS A 183 4.48 -12.53 1.82
C HIS A 183 4.39 -12.02 3.27
N GLY A 184 4.80 -12.85 4.22
CA GLY A 184 4.84 -12.48 5.64
C GLY A 184 3.44 -12.15 6.18
N LYS A 185 3.38 -11.23 7.14
CA LYS A 185 2.13 -10.72 7.70
C LYS A 185 1.54 -9.66 6.77
N MET A 186 0.46 -10.02 6.08
CA MET A 186 -0.36 -9.13 5.26
C MET A 186 -1.56 -8.63 6.08
N TYR A 187 -1.74 -7.32 6.13
CA TYR A 187 -2.86 -6.67 6.80
C TYR A 187 -3.75 -5.94 5.80
N TYR A 188 -5.02 -6.34 5.74
CA TYR A 188 -6.01 -5.74 4.86
C TYR A 188 -6.90 -4.80 5.67
N LEU A 189 -6.84 -3.50 5.37
CA LEU A 189 -7.70 -2.49 5.99
C LEU A 189 -8.86 -2.18 5.05
N TYR A 190 -10.05 -2.64 5.43
CA TYR A 190 -11.27 -2.44 4.65
C TYR A 190 -11.94 -1.12 5.05
N VAL A 191 -12.27 -0.27 4.08
CA VAL A 191 -12.88 1.04 4.33
C VAL A 191 -14.24 1.11 3.64
N ILE A 192 -15.29 0.82 4.40
CA ILE A 192 -16.67 0.96 3.94
C ILE A 192 -16.99 2.43 3.80
N THR A 193 -17.23 2.87 2.56
CA THR A 193 -17.39 4.28 2.22
C THR A 193 -18.85 4.57 1.87
N ASP A 194 -19.54 5.32 2.73
CA ASP A 194 -20.85 5.91 2.46
C ASP A 194 -20.66 7.28 1.77
N PHE A 195 -21.33 7.50 0.64
CA PHE A 195 -21.35 8.82 0.01
C PHE A 195 -22.58 9.62 0.48
N GLN A 196 -22.41 10.90 0.80
CA GLN A 196 -23.51 11.80 1.16
C GLN A 196 -24.59 11.87 0.08
N THR A 197 -24.21 11.73 -1.19
CA THR A 197 -25.11 11.51 -2.31
C THR A 197 -25.00 10.05 -2.73
N PRO A 198 -25.90 9.16 -2.24
CA PRO A 198 -25.86 7.76 -2.59
C PRO A 198 -26.05 7.55 -4.09
N SER A 199 -25.57 6.42 -4.59
CA SER A 199 -25.87 5.95 -5.93
C SER A 199 -27.36 5.64 -6.08
N SER A 200 -27.76 5.21 -7.29
CA SER A 200 -29.12 4.69 -7.52
C SER A 200 -29.47 3.49 -6.63
N ASP A 201 -28.49 2.91 -5.96
CA ASP A 201 -28.58 1.67 -5.20
C ASP A 201 -28.89 1.92 -3.73
N GLY A 202 -28.89 3.19 -3.34
CA GLY A 202 -29.15 3.64 -1.99
C GLY A 202 -27.91 3.60 -1.12
N ALA A 203 -28.12 3.84 0.17
CA ALA A 203 -27.08 3.74 1.18
C ALA A 203 -26.79 2.28 1.53
N TRP A 204 -25.61 2.02 2.09
CA TRP A 204 -25.28 0.71 2.63
C TRP A 204 -26.30 0.24 3.67
N THR A 205 -26.77 -1.00 3.56
CA THR A 205 -27.46 -1.67 4.66
C THR A 205 -26.47 -2.44 5.54
N VAL A 206 -26.88 -2.83 6.75
CA VAL A 206 -26.05 -3.70 7.61
C VAL A 206 -25.75 -5.03 6.91
N ALA A 207 -26.75 -5.61 6.22
CA ALA A 207 -26.59 -6.86 5.51
C ALA A 207 -25.56 -6.73 4.37
N ASP A 208 -25.61 -5.63 3.60
CA ASP A 208 -24.64 -5.42 2.50
C ASP A 208 -23.22 -5.25 3.04
N ARG A 209 -23.04 -4.56 4.17
CA ARG A 209 -21.73 -4.39 4.82
C ARG A 209 -21.17 -5.72 5.31
N ASP A 210 -22.00 -6.53 5.98
CA ASP A 210 -21.60 -7.83 6.49
C ASP A 210 -21.24 -8.80 5.35
N ASP A 211 -21.99 -8.75 4.25
CA ASP A 211 -21.73 -9.54 3.04
C ASP A 211 -20.41 -9.14 2.39
N ALA A 212 -20.21 -7.83 2.15
CA ALA A 212 -18.97 -7.29 1.58
C ALA A 212 -17.74 -7.63 2.43
N LEU A 213 -17.82 -7.49 3.76
CA LEU A 213 -16.72 -7.84 4.67
C LEU A 213 -16.45 -9.35 4.68
N SER A 214 -17.49 -10.18 4.66
CA SER A 214 -17.36 -11.63 4.58
C SER A 214 -16.67 -12.07 3.29
N ASP A 215 -17.03 -11.46 2.17
CA ASP A 215 -16.46 -11.75 0.87
C ASP A 215 -15.04 -11.22 0.73
N ALA A 216 -14.76 -10.02 1.25
CA ALA A 216 -13.42 -9.46 1.33
C ALA A 216 -12.47 -10.35 2.14
N TYR A 217 -12.91 -10.78 3.33
CA TYR A 217 -12.14 -11.70 4.15
C TYR A 217 -11.92 -13.04 3.43
N SER A 218 -12.95 -13.57 2.78
CA SER A 218 -12.86 -14.83 2.04
C SER A 218 -11.89 -14.76 0.86
N GLY A 219 -11.97 -13.68 0.06
CA GLY A 219 -11.11 -13.44 -1.09
C GLY A 219 -9.65 -13.22 -0.70
N THR A 220 -9.39 -12.33 0.24
CA THR A 220 -8.01 -12.10 0.73
C THR A 220 -7.43 -13.35 1.38
N ASN A 221 -8.22 -14.12 2.14
CA ASN A 221 -7.77 -15.39 2.73
C ASN A 221 -7.52 -16.47 1.66
N ALA A 222 -8.15 -16.41 0.48
CA ALA A 222 -7.84 -17.30 -0.64
C ALA A 222 -6.42 -17.09 -1.17
N ILE A 223 -5.90 -15.84 -1.14
CA ILE A 223 -4.50 -15.54 -1.44
C ILE A 223 -3.59 -16.31 -0.48
N ARG A 224 -3.77 -16.13 0.83
CA ARG A 224 -3.00 -16.85 1.86
C ARG A 224 -3.04 -18.37 1.70
N GLN A 225 -4.21 -18.93 1.39
CA GLN A 225 -4.37 -20.38 1.24
C GLN A 225 -3.60 -20.96 0.04
N GLN A 226 -3.31 -20.13 -0.96
CA GLN A 226 -2.60 -20.52 -2.17
C GLN A 226 -1.10 -20.20 -2.12
N ALA A 227 -0.67 -19.47 -1.10
CA ALA A 227 0.71 -19.06 -0.90
C ALA A 227 1.64 -20.28 -0.74
N PRO A 228 2.82 -20.29 -1.39
CA PRO A 228 3.82 -21.31 -1.14
C PRO A 228 4.37 -21.18 0.29
N SER A 229 4.91 -22.26 0.85
CA SER A 229 5.45 -22.26 2.21
C SER A 229 6.53 -21.21 2.43
N GLY A 230 7.36 -20.93 1.42
CA GLY A 230 8.41 -19.92 1.47
C GLY A 230 7.89 -18.48 1.64
N ALA A 231 6.64 -18.21 1.28
CA ALA A 231 6.05 -16.87 1.43
C ALA A 231 5.70 -16.55 2.89
N ASN A 232 5.60 -17.55 3.78
CA ASN A 232 5.20 -17.35 5.19
C ASN A 232 3.95 -16.47 5.37
N ALA A 233 3.00 -16.58 4.43
CA ALA A 233 1.82 -15.74 4.35
C ALA A 233 0.89 -15.92 5.56
N VAL A 234 0.65 -14.81 6.28
CA VAL A 234 -0.33 -14.68 7.35
C VAL A 234 -1.24 -13.52 7.00
N ASN A 235 -2.55 -13.75 7.02
CA ASN A 235 -3.52 -12.68 6.82
C ASN A 235 -4.07 -12.21 8.16
N ASP A 236 -4.20 -10.90 8.26
CA ASP A 236 -4.86 -10.18 9.33
C ASP A 236 -5.64 -9.02 8.70
N GLY A 237 -6.51 -8.37 9.46
CA GLY A 237 -7.29 -7.27 8.91
C GLY A 237 -8.14 -6.54 9.93
N GLY A 238 -8.68 -5.41 9.46
CA GLY A 238 -9.58 -4.55 10.22
C GLY A 238 -10.47 -3.78 9.28
N TYR A 239 -11.42 -3.02 9.82
CA TYR A 239 -12.27 -2.20 8.99
C TYR A 239 -12.67 -0.88 9.64
N TYR A 240 -12.96 0.09 8.80
CA TYR A 240 -13.63 1.33 9.14
C TYR A 240 -14.92 1.48 8.34
N ALA A 241 -15.88 2.20 8.91
CA ALA A 241 -17.01 2.73 8.17
C ALA A 241 -16.97 4.26 8.26
N VAL A 242 -17.01 4.92 7.10
CA VAL A 242 -16.83 6.37 7.01
C VAL A 242 -17.78 6.96 5.97
N THR A 243 -18.23 8.18 6.23
CA THR A 243 -19.00 8.97 5.26
C THR A 243 -18.10 10.00 4.60
N VAL A 244 -18.20 10.14 3.28
CA VAL A 244 -17.51 11.17 2.48
C VAL A 244 -18.50 12.03 1.73
N SER A 245 -18.08 13.23 1.37
CA SER A 245 -18.87 14.18 0.61
C SER A 245 -19.08 13.75 -0.85
N GLY A 246 -20.12 14.31 -1.49
CA GLY A 246 -20.37 14.07 -2.91
C GLY A 246 -20.90 12.67 -3.24
N ALA A 247 -20.56 12.18 -4.43
CA ALA A 247 -20.93 10.87 -4.97
C ALA A 247 -19.66 10.16 -5.47
N ASN A 248 -19.69 8.83 -5.59
CA ASN A 248 -18.56 8.09 -6.15
C ASN A 248 -18.31 8.53 -7.60
N THR A 249 -17.08 8.93 -7.88
CA THR A 249 -16.65 9.38 -9.21
C THR A 249 -16.05 8.25 -10.05
N GLY A 250 -15.82 7.06 -9.50
CA GLY A 250 -15.14 5.94 -10.18
C GLY A 250 -13.62 6.13 -10.30
N ASP A 251 -12.96 5.32 -11.12
CA ASP A 251 -11.51 5.37 -11.31
C ASP A 251 -11.06 6.67 -12.02
N ASN A 252 -10.63 7.66 -11.24
CA ASN A 252 -10.03 8.90 -11.72
C ASN A 252 -9.43 9.70 -10.55
N ILE A 253 -8.73 10.79 -10.90
CA ILE A 253 -8.07 11.70 -9.95
C ILE A 253 -9.01 12.26 -8.86
N HIS A 254 -10.33 12.34 -9.10
CA HIS A 254 -11.29 12.78 -8.07
C HIS A 254 -11.66 11.68 -7.06
N ALA A 255 -11.28 10.43 -7.32
CA ALA A 255 -11.34 9.36 -6.32
C ALA A 255 -10.09 9.31 -5.47
N TRP A 256 -8.94 9.32 -6.13
CA TRP A 256 -7.69 8.90 -5.50
C TRP A 256 -6.58 9.94 -5.42
N GLY A 257 -6.73 11.07 -6.10
CA GLY A 257 -5.79 12.19 -5.97
C GLY A 257 -5.85 12.82 -4.59
N VAL A 258 -4.96 13.78 -4.32
CA VAL A 258 -4.84 14.51 -3.03
C VAL A 258 -6.16 15.12 -2.52
N ASN A 259 -7.04 15.49 -3.44
CA ASN A 259 -8.37 16.04 -3.16
C ASN A 259 -9.51 15.03 -3.37
N GLY A 260 -9.17 13.75 -3.56
CA GLY A 260 -10.12 12.69 -3.85
C GLY A 260 -10.84 12.18 -2.61
N TRP A 261 -11.94 11.47 -2.82
CA TRP A 261 -12.76 10.95 -1.72
C TRP A 261 -12.04 9.89 -0.88
N MET A 262 -11.03 9.17 -1.41
CA MET A 262 -10.22 8.24 -0.60
C MET A 262 -9.39 8.98 0.44
N GLU A 263 -8.83 10.13 0.08
CA GLU A 263 -8.11 11.00 1.03
C GLU A 263 -9.07 11.65 2.02
N GLU A 264 -10.28 12.03 1.57
CA GLU A 264 -11.34 12.51 2.46
C GLU A 264 -11.76 11.43 3.46
N ALA A 265 -11.89 10.17 3.03
CA ALA A 265 -12.20 9.05 3.90
C ALA A 265 -11.15 8.89 5.00
N ALA A 266 -9.87 8.89 4.67
CA ALA A 266 -8.78 8.82 5.65
C ALA A 266 -8.83 10.00 6.65
N ARG A 267 -9.06 11.24 6.17
CA ARG A 267 -9.24 12.41 7.03
C ARG A 267 -10.47 12.31 7.95
N ASN A 268 -11.59 11.82 7.44
CA ASN A 268 -12.82 11.67 8.21
C ASN A 268 -12.72 10.54 9.25
N ILE A 269 -11.87 9.54 9.02
CA ILE A 269 -11.50 8.53 10.03
C ILE A 269 -10.64 9.15 11.15
N GLY A 270 -9.86 10.19 10.83
CA GLY A 270 -9.07 10.95 11.80
C GLY A 270 -7.57 11.00 11.51
N TYR A 271 -7.12 10.51 10.35
CA TYR A 271 -5.74 10.65 9.91
C TYR A 271 -5.47 12.07 9.39
N THR A 272 -4.24 12.51 9.51
CA THR A 272 -3.78 13.82 9.02
C THR A 272 -2.56 13.63 8.17
N ASP A 273 -2.43 14.45 7.11
CA ASP A 273 -1.21 14.58 6.30
C ASP A 273 -0.04 15.03 7.19
N SER A 274 0.71 14.06 7.69
CA SER A 274 1.75 14.27 8.71
C SER A 274 3.08 14.70 8.10
N ASN A 275 3.29 14.37 6.83
CA ASN A 275 4.52 14.60 6.08
C ASN A 275 4.44 15.82 5.14
N GLY A 276 3.24 16.39 4.94
CA GLY A 276 2.97 17.58 4.13
C GLY A 276 2.91 17.33 2.63
N ASP A 277 2.73 16.09 2.17
CA ASP A 277 2.71 15.72 0.75
C ASP A 277 1.31 15.79 0.09
N GLY A 278 0.31 16.18 0.87
CA GLY A 278 -1.09 16.29 0.44
C GLY A 278 -1.85 14.96 0.48
N ARG A 279 -1.25 13.88 0.96
CA ARG A 279 -1.88 12.56 1.08
C ARG A 279 -2.03 12.21 2.54
N THR A 280 -3.12 11.51 2.84
CA THR A 280 -3.51 11.08 4.19
C THR A 280 -3.73 9.57 4.21
N THR A 281 -4.01 8.96 3.05
CA THR A 281 -4.10 7.51 2.91
C THR A 281 -2.76 6.81 3.13
N ASP A 282 -1.65 7.46 2.79
CA ASP A 282 -0.30 6.95 3.01
C ASP A 282 0.05 6.91 4.51
N ASP A 283 -0.29 7.98 5.25
CA ASP A 283 -0.20 8.04 6.71
C ASP A 283 -1.07 6.98 7.38
N MET A 284 -2.30 6.78 6.87
CA MET A 284 -3.18 5.70 7.34
C MET A 284 -2.55 4.32 7.12
N ALA A 285 -1.93 4.07 5.96
CA ALA A 285 -1.24 2.81 5.69
C ALA A 285 -0.02 2.62 6.60
N ARG A 286 0.80 3.66 6.82
CA ARG A 286 1.94 3.64 7.75
C ARG A 286 1.50 3.32 9.17
N ALA A 287 0.45 3.98 9.64
CA ALA A 287 -0.11 3.76 10.98
C ALA A 287 -0.64 2.32 11.12
N ALA A 288 -1.39 1.82 10.14
CA ALA A 288 -1.87 0.44 10.15
C ALA A 288 -0.71 -0.56 10.14
N LYS A 289 0.35 -0.31 9.36
CA LYS A 289 1.54 -1.17 9.29
C LYS A 289 2.26 -1.22 10.63
N SER A 290 2.52 -0.06 11.22
CA SER A 290 3.18 0.09 12.52
C SER A 290 2.37 -0.60 13.63
N TRP A 291 1.06 -0.33 13.70
CA TRP A 291 0.18 -0.89 14.72
C TRP A 291 0.04 -2.42 14.62
N SER A 292 -0.16 -2.92 13.41
CA SER A 292 -0.36 -4.37 13.19
C SER A 292 0.94 -5.16 13.21
N GLY A 293 2.10 -4.51 13.06
CA GLY A 293 3.38 -5.18 12.82
C GLY A 293 3.38 -5.98 11.52
N ALA A 294 2.67 -5.50 10.50
CA ALA A 294 2.55 -6.17 9.21
C ALA A 294 3.73 -5.87 8.28
N ASP A 295 4.09 -6.84 7.47
CA ASP A 295 5.07 -6.70 6.37
C ASP A 295 4.44 -5.98 5.17
N SER A 296 3.15 -6.23 4.94
CA SER A 296 2.36 -5.63 3.86
C SER A 296 1.03 -5.09 4.38
N VAL A 297 0.63 -3.88 3.96
CA VAL A 297 -0.67 -3.27 4.24
C VAL A 297 -1.35 -2.90 2.94
N ILE A 298 -2.59 -3.33 2.78
CA ILE A 298 -3.45 -2.96 1.66
C ILE A 298 -4.63 -2.15 2.18
N LEU A 299 -4.95 -1.04 1.51
CA LEU A 299 -6.16 -0.27 1.74
C LEU A 299 -7.20 -0.63 0.68
N LEU A 300 -8.34 -1.20 1.08
CA LEU A 300 -9.43 -1.51 0.16
C LEU A 300 -10.69 -0.74 0.53
N TYR A 301 -11.10 0.16 -0.34
CA TYR A 301 -12.31 0.95 -0.19
C TYR A 301 -13.50 0.24 -0.81
N PHE A 302 -14.60 0.13 -0.07
CA PHE A 302 -15.84 -0.46 -0.56
C PHE A 302 -16.89 0.63 -0.80
N THR A 303 -17.46 0.65 -2.00
CA THR A 303 -18.50 1.61 -2.39
C THR A 303 -19.83 0.90 -2.64
N HIS A 304 -20.95 1.51 -2.24
CA HIS A 304 -22.28 0.95 -2.48
C HIS A 304 -22.85 1.42 -3.82
N ASP A 305 -22.20 1.00 -4.90
CA ASP A 305 -22.56 1.31 -6.28
C ASP A 305 -22.06 0.22 -7.22
N ASP A 306 -22.06 0.48 -8.52
CA ASP A 306 -21.63 -0.44 -9.58
C ASP A 306 -20.59 0.16 -10.53
N MET A 307 -19.71 1.02 -10.01
CA MET A 307 -18.65 1.69 -10.77
C MET A 307 -17.47 0.76 -11.15
N GLY A 308 -17.45 -0.47 -10.63
CA GLY A 308 -16.40 -1.46 -10.88
C GLY A 308 -15.35 -1.54 -9.78
N GLY A 309 -14.29 -2.30 -10.05
CA GLY A 309 -13.09 -2.40 -9.22
C GLY A 309 -11.91 -1.73 -9.91
N TYR A 310 -11.00 -1.18 -9.12
CA TYR A 310 -9.72 -0.68 -9.62
C TYR A 310 -8.68 -0.66 -8.51
N ALA A 311 -7.43 -0.87 -8.90
CA ALA A 311 -6.26 -0.77 -8.06
C ALA A 311 -5.39 0.41 -8.51
N ILE A 312 -4.76 1.06 -7.54
CA ILE A 312 -4.00 2.29 -7.77
C ILE A 312 -2.58 2.06 -7.27
N GLY A 313 -1.66 2.38 -8.16
CA GLY A 313 -0.26 2.10 -7.99
C GLY A 313 0.54 3.09 -7.15
N PRO A 314 1.84 2.76 -7.00
CA PRO A 314 2.79 3.44 -6.13
C PRO A 314 3.28 4.78 -6.67
N ASP A 315 2.97 5.13 -7.92
CA ASP A 315 3.21 6.46 -8.49
C ASP A 315 2.44 7.58 -7.75
N GLN A 316 1.61 7.15 -6.78
CA GLN A 316 0.74 7.96 -5.95
C GLN A 316 1.06 7.82 -4.43
N GLY A 317 2.27 7.39 -4.05
CA GLY A 317 2.75 7.40 -2.64
C GLY A 317 2.80 6.04 -1.95
N TYR A 318 2.91 6.03 -0.61
CA TYR A 318 3.20 4.83 0.20
C TYR A 318 2.03 3.84 0.31
N ALA A 319 0.82 4.15 -0.12
CA ALA A 319 -0.32 3.25 0.00
C ALA A 319 -0.81 2.72 -1.35
N ASP A 320 -0.55 1.44 -1.61
CA ASP A 320 -1.30 0.69 -2.64
C ASP A 320 -2.75 0.61 -2.16
N LYS A 321 -3.63 1.29 -2.89
CA LYS A 321 -5.05 1.40 -2.54
C LYS A 321 -5.91 0.92 -3.69
N GLY A 322 -6.95 0.16 -3.36
CA GLY A 322 -7.95 -0.29 -4.31
C GLY A 322 -9.34 0.17 -3.90
N ALA A 323 -10.24 0.27 -4.87
CA ALA A 323 -11.66 0.37 -4.62
C ALA A 323 -12.38 -0.82 -5.26
N LEU A 324 -13.41 -1.30 -4.58
CA LEU A 324 -14.34 -2.28 -5.12
C LEU A 324 -15.77 -1.82 -4.88
N SER A 325 -16.52 -1.77 -5.96
CA SER A 325 -17.97 -1.59 -5.93
C SER A 325 -18.64 -2.86 -5.41
N TYR A 326 -19.54 -2.72 -4.44
CA TYR A 326 -20.32 -3.84 -3.90
C TYR A 326 -21.23 -4.47 -4.96
N TRP A 327 -21.69 -3.71 -5.95
CA TRP A 327 -22.50 -4.27 -7.02
C TRP A 327 -21.66 -4.52 -8.28
N GLY A 328 -21.42 -5.79 -8.58
CA GLY A 328 -20.79 -6.22 -9.82
C GLY A 328 -21.74 -6.14 -11.02
N ARG A 329 -21.18 -5.87 -12.21
CA ARG A 329 -21.89 -5.99 -13.50
C ARG A 329 -21.26 -7.07 -14.35
N ALA A 330 -22.10 -7.95 -14.89
CA ALA A 330 -21.72 -8.90 -15.94
C ALA A 330 -22.78 -8.92 -17.05
N ASP A 331 -22.48 -9.62 -18.14
CA ASP A 331 -23.37 -9.76 -19.30
C ASP A 331 -24.76 -10.31 -18.95
N TRP A 332 -24.87 -11.07 -17.85
CA TRP A 332 -26.12 -11.70 -17.40
C TRP A 332 -26.85 -10.89 -16.32
N GLY A 333 -26.32 -9.73 -15.93
CA GLY A 333 -27.00 -8.80 -15.03
C GLY A 333 -26.11 -8.25 -13.93
N ARG A 334 -26.77 -7.74 -12.91
CA ARG A 334 -26.17 -7.09 -11.75
C ARG A 334 -26.34 -7.96 -10.52
N PHE A 335 -25.27 -8.14 -9.74
CA PHE A 335 -25.19 -9.05 -8.60
C PHE A 335 -24.24 -8.49 -7.53
N PRO A 336 -24.36 -8.91 -6.26
CA PRO A 336 -23.36 -8.56 -5.24
C PRO A 336 -21.97 -9.02 -5.67
N SER A 337 -20.95 -8.23 -5.37
CA SER A 337 -19.54 -8.59 -5.49
C SER A 337 -19.31 -9.93 -4.81
N GLN A 338 -18.41 -10.74 -5.35
CA GLN A 338 -18.12 -12.08 -4.80
C GLN A 338 -16.70 -12.12 -4.25
N PRO A 339 -16.32 -13.13 -3.43
CA PRO A 339 -14.98 -13.20 -2.85
C PRO A 339 -13.84 -13.05 -3.86
N GLY A 340 -13.99 -13.64 -5.05
CA GLY A 340 -12.97 -13.57 -6.10
C GLY A 340 -12.74 -12.15 -6.64
N SER A 341 -13.73 -11.24 -6.55
CA SER A 341 -13.54 -9.83 -6.91
C SER A 341 -12.60 -9.13 -5.92
N TYR A 342 -12.72 -9.42 -4.63
CA TYR A 342 -11.82 -8.87 -3.61
C TYR A 342 -10.41 -9.48 -3.71
N GLU A 343 -10.32 -10.78 -4.00
CA GLU A 343 -9.04 -11.44 -4.30
C GLU A 343 -8.36 -10.79 -5.51
N HIS A 344 -9.10 -10.57 -6.60
CA HIS A 344 -8.63 -9.96 -7.83
C HIS A 344 -8.03 -8.56 -7.62
N GLU A 345 -8.79 -7.65 -7.00
CA GLU A 345 -8.31 -6.29 -6.77
C GLU A 345 -7.12 -6.26 -5.80
N SER A 346 -7.12 -7.15 -4.79
CA SER A 346 -5.98 -7.27 -3.88
C SER A 346 -4.71 -7.72 -4.59
N LEU A 347 -4.82 -8.61 -5.57
CA LEU A 347 -3.66 -9.12 -6.32
C LEU A 347 -3.02 -8.05 -7.20
N HIS A 348 -3.81 -7.10 -7.74
CA HIS A 348 -3.26 -5.95 -8.46
C HIS A 348 -2.37 -5.08 -7.59
N LEU A 349 -2.72 -4.90 -6.30
CA LEU A 349 -1.92 -4.13 -5.35
C LEU A 349 -0.58 -4.80 -5.03
N TYR A 350 -0.44 -6.11 -5.28
CA TYR A 350 0.84 -6.82 -5.25
C TYR A 350 1.51 -6.90 -6.62
N GLY A 351 0.98 -6.22 -7.64
CA GLY A 351 1.56 -6.18 -8.97
C GLY A 351 0.99 -7.15 -9.99
N ALA A 352 -0.01 -7.98 -9.67
CA ALA A 352 -0.62 -8.86 -10.67
C ALA A 352 -1.29 -8.03 -11.80
N LEU A 353 -1.26 -8.56 -13.01
CA LEU A 353 -1.94 -7.98 -14.17
C LEU A 353 -3.24 -8.72 -14.46
N ASP A 354 -4.19 -8.01 -15.05
CA ASP A 354 -5.39 -8.63 -15.62
C ASP A 354 -5.01 -9.69 -16.63
N GLU A 355 -5.79 -10.75 -16.71
CA GLU A 355 -5.54 -11.87 -17.61
C GLU A 355 -6.68 -12.06 -18.64
N TYR A 356 -7.62 -11.10 -18.71
CA TYR A 356 -8.69 -11.00 -19.71
C TYR A 356 -8.44 -9.89 -20.75
N ALA A 357 -9.20 -9.94 -21.84
CA ALA A 357 -8.99 -9.07 -23.00
C ALA A 357 -9.29 -7.60 -22.68
N GLY A 358 -8.41 -6.71 -23.15
CA GLY A 358 -8.63 -5.26 -23.13
C GLY A 358 -8.05 -4.52 -21.93
N ALA A 359 -7.58 -5.24 -20.91
CA ALA A 359 -6.96 -4.65 -19.72
C ALA A 359 -5.43 -4.79 -19.69
N SER A 360 -4.89 -5.89 -20.23
CA SER A 360 -3.45 -6.10 -20.40
C SER A 360 -3.12 -6.83 -21.72
N SER A 361 -1.87 -7.24 -21.89
CA SER A 361 -1.43 -8.04 -23.03
C SER A 361 -0.42 -9.13 -22.65
N CYS A 362 -0.31 -10.16 -23.50
CA CYS A 362 0.68 -11.21 -23.32
C CYS A 362 2.10 -10.63 -23.45
N GLY A 363 2.98 -10.92 -22.49
CA GLY A 363 4.34 -10.40 -22.44
C GLY A 363 4.47 -9.01 -21.80
N GLN A 364 3.39 -8.44 -21.28
CA GLN A 364 3.42 -7.15 -20.58
C GLN A 364 4.04 -7.29 -19.17
N SER A 365 4.93 -6.36 -18.81
CA SER A 365 5.37 -6.18 -17.42
C SER A 365 4.37 -5.34 -16.63
N SER A 366 4.28 -5.57 -15.32
CA SER A 366 3.37 -4.83 -14.46
C SER A 366 4.03 -3.57 -13.92
N ILE A 367 3.41 -2.41 -14.14
CA ILE A 367 3.86 -1.15 -13.53
C ILE A 367 3.64 -1.12 -12.01
N LEU A 368 2.81 -2.02 -11.49
CA LEU A 368 2.49 -2.16 -10.08
C LEU A 368 3.38 -3.18 -9.36
N ALA A 369 4.12 -4.01 -10.10
CA ALA A 369 5.03 -4.96 -9.48
C ALA A 369 6.30 -4.26 -9.01
N VAL A 370 6.82 -4.70 -7.86
CA VAL A 370 8.09 -4.22 -7.29
C VAL A 370 9.24 -5.09 -7.79
N SER A 371 10.41 -4.49 -7.99
CA SER A 371 11.64 -5.22 -8.33
C SER A 371 12.06 -6.19 -7.21
N PRO A 372 12.31 -7.46 -7.53
CA PRO A 372 12.75 -7.90 -8.85
C PRO A 372 11.62 -8.34 -9.80
N MET A 373 10.36 -8.35 -9.36
CA MET A 373 9.28 -9.01 -10.10
C MET A 373 8.96 -8.27 -11.38
N HIS A 374 8.98 -6.94 -11.31
CA HIS A 374 8.86 -6.05 -12.46
C HIS A 374 9.86 -6.38 -13.57
N ASP A 375 11.11 -6.65 -13.18
CA ASP A 375 12.23 -6.83 -14.10
C ASP A 375 12.29 -8.23 -14.72
N MET A 376 11.81 -9.23 -13.98
CA MET A 376 11.94 -10.65 -14.35
C MET A 376 10.72 -11.19 -15.08
N TYR A 377 9.53 -10.67 -14.73
CA TYR A 377 8.29 -11.32 -15.07
C TYR A 377 7.43 -10.49 -16.01
N THR A 378 6.74 -11.22 -16.86
CA THR A 378 5.77 -10.69 -17.81
C THR A 378 4.48 -11.50 -17.72
N ASN A 379 3.37 -10.93 -18.18
CA ASN A 379 2.09 -11.60 -18.19
C ASN A 379 2.09 -12.73 -19.21
N THR A 380 2.25 -13.97 -18.74
CA THR A 380 2.24 -15.18 -19.56
C THR A 380 0.91 -15.93 -19.50
N ASN A 381 -0.13 -15.35 -18.89
CA ASN A 381 -1.44 -15.99 -18.77
C ASN A 381 -2.61 -15.13 -19.26
N HIS A 382 -2.36 -14.04 -19.99
CA HIS A 382 -3.41 -13.30 -20.68
C HIS A 382 -4.17 -14.20 -21.69
N VAL A 383 -5.45 -13.94 -21.94
CA VAL A 383 -6.29 -14.72 -22.90
C VAL A 383 -5.70 -14.83 -24.31
N SER A 384 -4.84 -13.89 -24.71
CA SER A 384 -4.16 -13.91 -26.01
C SER A 384 -2.83 -14.67 -26.01
N CYS A 385 -2.37 -15.19 -24.87
CA CYS A 385 -1.15 -15.98 -24.79
C CYS A 385 -1.32 -17.36 -25.45
N PRO A 386 -0.24 -17.98 -25.97
CA PRO A 386 -0.30 -19.31 -26.61
C PRO A 386 -0.83 -20.41 -25.68
N SER A 387 -0.56 -20.28 -24.39
CA SER A 387 -1.09 -21.14 -23.33
C SER A 387 -1.66 -20.25 -22.25
N SER A 388 -2.92 -20.50 -21.86
CA SER A 388 -3.59 -19.71 -20.85
C SER A 388 -4.52 -20.61 -20.03
N THR A 389 -4.49 -20.47 -18.70
CA THR A 389 -5.33 -21.20 -17.75
C THR A 389 -6.37 -20.27 -17.15
N ASN A 390 -7.52 -20.81 -16.72
CA ASN A 390 -8.47 -20.00 -15.97
C ASN A 390 -7.83 -19.54 -14.65
N SER A 391 -8.14 -18.31 -14.23
CA SER A 391 -7.58 -17.70 -13.03
C SER A 391 -8.50 -16.60 -12.52
N VAL A 392 -8.31 -16.22 -11.26
CA VAL A 392 -9.04 -15.10 -10.63
C VAL A 392 -8.74 -13.76 -11.34
N MET A 393 -7.53 -13.61 -11.89
CA MET A 393 -7.15 -12.43 -12.69
C MET A 393 -7.81 -12.40 -14.08
N ARG A 394 -8.45 -13.50 -14.51
CA ARG A 394 -9.21 -13.55 -15.77
C ARG A 394 -10.71 -13.48 -15.54
N ASP A 395 -11.21 -14.24 -14.57
CA ASP A 395 -12.62 -14.37 -14.28
C ASP A 395 -12.83 -14.50 -12.77
N PRO A 396 -12.88 -13.36 -12.04
CA PRO A 396 -13.01 -13.36 -10.59
C PRO A 396 -14.36 -13.88 -10.09
N TYR A 397 -15.32 -14.13 -10.98
CA TYR A 397 -16.66 -14.59 -10.62
C TYR A 397 -16.83 -16.11 -10.68
N THR A 398 -15.91 -16.82 -11.34
CA THR A 398 -16.01 -18.27 -11.54
C THR A 398 -14.84 -19.05 -10.97
N THR A 399 -13.77 -18.38 -10.56
CA THR A 399 -12.60 -19.04 -9.98
C THR A 399 -11.85 -18.15 -9.00
N SER A 400 -11.22 -18.79 -8.02
CA SER A 400 -10.27 -18.20 -7.07
C SER A 400 -8.84 -18.68 -7.34
N THR A 401 -8.53 -19.21 -8.51
CA THR A 401 -7.20 -19.78 -8.78
C THR A 401 -6.21 -18.69 -9.16
N ILE A 402 -5.10 -18.57 -8.44
CA ILE A 402 -3.99 -17.67 -8.82
C ILE A 402 -3.10 -18.39 -9.84
N SER A 403 -3.03 -17.83 -11.05
CA SER A 403 -2.24 -18.39 -12.16
C SER A 403 -0.74 -18.37 -11.86
N THR A 404 0.06 -19.20 -12.54
CA THR A 404 1.53 -19.12 -12.43
C THR A 404 2.07 -17.74 -12.78
N SER A 405 1.45 -17.04 -13.74
CA SER A 405 1.86 -15.68 -14.11
C SER A 405 1.60 -14.69 -12.98
N SER A 406 0.41 -14.76 -12.36
CA SER A 406 0.04 -13.90 -11.24
C SER A 406 0.91 -14.18 -10.00
N ARG A 407 1.17 -15.46 -9.69
CA ARG A 407 2.07 -15.87 -8.59
C ARG A 407 3.45 -15.21 -8.70
N ARG A 408 3.99 -15.14 -9.91
CA ARG A 408 5.27 -14.50 -10.18
C ARG A 408 5.25 -13.01 -9.87
N PHE A 409 4.21 -12.29 -10.29
CA PHE A 409 4.13 -10.85 -10.02
C PHE A 409 4.01 -10.53 -8.53
N ILE A 410 3.23 -11.31 -7.77
CA ILE A 410 2.96 -11.04 -6.36
C ILE A 410 4.07 -11.48 -5.40
N GLY A 411 5.26 -11.81 -5.92
CA GLY A 411 6.42 -12.20 -5.12
C GLY A 411 6.50 -13.67 -4.77
N TRP A 412 5.77 -14.55 -5.45
CA TRP A 412 5.87 -16.01 -5.30
C TRP A 412 6.56 -16.68 -6.49
N GLY A 413 7.31 -15.88 -7.27
CA GLY A 413 8.25 -16.37 -8.26
C GLY A 413 9.50 -16.97 -7.62
N ASP A 414 10.18 -17.79 -8.41
CA ASP A 414 11.49 -18.40 -8.14
C ASP A 414 12.12 -18.57 -9.53
N TYR A 415 12.82 -17.53 -9.99
CA TYR A 415 13.22 -17.35 -11.38
C TYR A 415 14.34 -18.33 -11.75
N ASP A 416 15.32 -18.47 -10.87
CA ASP A 416 16.49 -19.34 -11.06
C ASP A 416 16.24 -20.79 -10.59
N ASN A 417 15.13 -21.04 -9.89
CA ASN A 417 14.68 -22.34 -9.37
C ASN A 417 15.59 -22.88 -8.25
N ASP A 418 16.15 -22.02 -7.43
CA ASP A 418 16.97 -22.42 -6.28
C ASP A 418 16.12 -22.81 -5.04
N GLY A 419 14.80 -22.53 -5.08
CA GLY A 419 13.83 -22.82 -4.03
C GLY A 419 13.58 -21.66 -3.06
N THR A 420 14.24 -20.52 -3.26
CA THR A 420 14.02 -19.25 -2.58
C THR A 420 13.07 -18.40 -3.40
N LEU A 421 12.13 -17.71 -2.75
CA LEU A 421 11.29 -16.78 -3.48
C LEU A 421 12.11 -15.55 -3.86
N ASP A 422 11.95 -15.09 -5.09
CA ASP A 422 12.78 -14.02 -5.64
C ASP A 422 12.84 -12.72 -4.82
N PRO A 423 11.76 -12.25 -4.12
CA PRO A 423 11.88 -11.08 -3.24
C PRO A 423 12.76 -11.30 -2.01
N LEU A 424 12.99 -12.56 -1.64
CA LEU A 424 13.79 -12.99 -0.50
C LEU A 424 15.17 -13.52 -0.93
N ASP A 425 15.41 -13.59 -2.23
CA ASP A 425 16.66 -14.07 -2.80
C ASP A 425 17.62 -12.90 -3.04
N GLY A 426 18.86 -13.06 -2.58
CA GLY A 426 19.93 -12.10 -2.81
C GLY A 426 20.54 -12.19 -4.21
N THR A 427 20.28 -13.29 -4.93
CA THR A 427 20.79 -13.56 -6.29
C THR A 427 19.71 -14.14 -7.21
N PRO A 428 18.55 -13.48 -7.38
CA PRO A 428 17.39 -14.02 -8.12
C PRO A 428 17.59 -14.19 -9.63
N TRP A 429 18.81 -13.96 -10.12
CA TRP A 429 19.22 -14.15 -11.51
C TRP A 429 20.15 -15.36 -11.71
N GLY A 430 20.60 -16.00 -10.62
CA GLY A 430 21.60 -17.08 -10.60
C GLY A 430 23.04 -16.63 -10.39
#